data_AF-A0A8S8YAM2-F1
#
_entry.id   AF-A0A8S8YAM2-F1
#
_cell.length_a   1.000
_cell.length_b   1.000
_cell.length_c   1.000
_cell.angle_alpha   90.00
_cell.angle_beta   90.00
_cell.angle_gamma   90.00
#
_symmetry.space_group_name_H-M   'P 1'
#
loop_
_entity.id
_entity.type
_entity.pdbx_description
1 polymer ?
#
loop_
_entity_poly.entity_id
_entity_poly.type
_entity_poly.pdbx_seq_one_letter_code
_entity_poly.pdbx_strand_id
1 'polypeptide(L)'
;MSGVFEGLREAYRRDGFVVVRGLLEVEEAMALRQQLVEHSGVTDADFDDVGDGVPRKWTSPAGVAQVPAFQHLLVDERLVGLAREVLGPEAVYLHHNDLHAGYSSPGWHRDNVHRTFGQGEDWDESTTPYRCARIALYLQTHAESGFKFGLIPARIAASLAWFAGSAKRLGSRPFVGW
;
A
#
# COMPACT_ATOMS: atom_id res chain seq x y z
N MET A 1 3.15 -22.21 10.56
CA MET A 1 2.41 -21.24 9.74
C MET A 1 1.99 -21.89 8.42
N SER A 2 1.04 -22.84 8.45
CA SER A 2 0.65 -23.61 7.25
C SER A 2 -0.47 -22.91 6.48
N GLY A 3 -0.29 -22.75 5.16
CA GLY A 3 -1.36 -22.46 4.19
C GLY A 3 -1.74 -20.99 3.96
N VAL A 4 -1.54 -20.08 4.92
CA VAL A 4 -2.02 -18.68 4.83
C VAL A 4 -1.46 -17.93 3.61
N PHE A 5 -0.25 -18.30 3.18
CA PHE A 5 0.46 -17.63 2.09
C PHE A 5 0.50 -18.45 0.79
N GLU A 6 -0.16 -19.61 0.75
CA GLU A 6 -0.11 -20.50 -0.40
C GLU A 6 -0.69 -19.82 -1.65
N GLY A 7 0.06 -19.89 -2.76
CA GLY A 7 -0.35 -19.31 -4.04
C GLY A 7 -0.25 -17.78 -4.16
N LEU A 8 0.14 -17.07 -3.09
CA LEU A 8 0.24 -15.60 -3.13
C LEU A 8 1.29 -15.12 -4.14
N ARG A 9 2.40 -15.84 -4.30
CA ARG A 9 3.40 -15.52 -5.32
C ARG A 9 2.82 -15.51 -6.72
N GLU A 10 2.03 -16.52 -7.07
CA GLU A 10 1.45 -16.64 -8.40
C GLU A 10 0.37 -15.58 -8.63
N ALA A 11 -0.48 -15.34 -7.63
CA ALA A 11 -1.46 -14.26 -7.66
C ALA A 11 -0.78 -12.89 -7.84
N TYR A 12 0.29 -12.61 -7.10
CA TYR A 12 1.03 -11.36 -7.22
C TYR A 12 1.68 -11.18 -8.59
N ARG A 13 2.28 -12.24 -9.16
CA ARG A 13 2.85 -12.19 -10.51
C ARG A 13 1.81 -11.90 -11.58
N ARG A 14 0.63 -12.52 -11.46
CA ARG A 14 -0.46 -12.36 -12.41
C ARG A 14 -1.11 -10.97 -12.30
N ASP A 15 -1.29 -10.48 -11.07
CA ASP A 15 -2.19 -9.36 -10.80
C ASP A 15 -1.45 -8.08 -10.38
N GLY A 16 -0.20 -8.19 -9.97
CA GLY A 16 0.59 -7.08 -9.42
C GLY A 16 0.24 -6.71 -7.98
N PHE A 17 -0.71 -7.43 -7.36
CA PHE A 17 -1.10 -7.25 -5.96
C PHE A 17 -1.72 -8.53 -5.39
N VAL A 18 -1.76 -8.62 -4.06
CA VAL A 18 -2.51 -9.63 -3.30
C VAL A 18 -3.21 -8.98 -2.12
N VAL A 19 -4.30 -9.57 -1.66
CA VAL A 19 -5.01 -9.13 -0.45
C VAL A 19 -4.97 -10.25 0.57
N VAL A 20 -4.39 -9.96 1.73
CA VAL A 20 -4.33 -10.90 2.87
C VAL A 20 -5.28 -10.38 3.95
N ARG A 21 -6.20 -11.25 4.39
CA ARG A 21 -7.15 -10.94 5.47
C ARG A 21 -6.71 -11.66 6.75
N GLY A 22 -6.96 -11.05 7.90
CA GLY A 22 -6.60 -11.62 9.20
C GLY A 22 -5.10 -11.76 9.42
N LEU A 23 -4.30 -10.87 8.83
CA LEU A 23 -2.85 -10.82 9.10
C LEU A 23 -2.57 -10.27 10.50
N LEU A 24 -3.35 -9.27 10.90
CA LEU A 24 -3.43 -8.72 12.24
C LEU A 24 -4.71 -9.21 12.90
N GLU A 25 -4.63 -9.54 14.17
CA GLU A 25 -5.82 -9.70 15.01
C GLU A 25 -6.53 -8.36 15.17
N VAL A 26 -7.83 -8.40 15.49
CA VAL A 26 -8.67 -7.20 15.60
C VAL A 26 -8.11 -6.24 16.66
N GLU A 27 -7.70 -6.78 17.80
CA GLU A 27 -7.12 -6.03 18.91
C GLU A 27 -5.79 -5.36 18.52
N GLU A 28 -4.96 -6.03 17.71
CA GLU A 28 -3.71 -5.47 17.19
C GLU A 28 -3.99 -4.30 16.24
N ALA A 29 -4.93 -4.48 15.31
CA ALA A 29 -5.32 -3.41 14.39
C ALA A 29 -5.89 -2.20 15.13
N MET A 30 -6.72 -2.43 16.15
CA MET A 30 -7.27 -1.36 17.01
C MET A 30 -6.18 -0.64 17.80
N ALA A 31 -5.20 -1.36 18.36
CA ALA A 31 -4.09 -0.77 19.10
C ALA A 31 -3.20 0.10 18.20
N LEU A 32 -2.86 -0.39 17.01
CA LEU A 32 -2.12 0.39 16.00
C LEU A 32 -2.89 1.63 15.57
N ARG A 33 -4.22 1.51 15.40
CA ARG A 33 -5.09 2.64 15.08
C ARG A 33 -5.06 3.69 16.19
N GLN A 34 -5.16 3.28 17.44
CA GLN A 34 -5.13 4.19 18.59
C GLN A 34 -3.79 4.96 18.64
N GLN A 35 -2.67 4.26 18.46
CA GLN A 35 -1.34 4.90 18.38
C GLN A 35 -1.25 5.89 17.21
N LEU A 36 -1.88 5.57 16.07
CA LEU A 36 -1.88 6.45 14.89
C LEU A 36 -2.71 7.70 15.16
N VAL A 37 -3.86 7.58 15.82
CA VAL A 37 -4.69 8.71 16.24
C VAL A 37 -3.93 9.59 17.23
N GLU A 38 -3.30 9.00 18.24
CA GLU A 38 -2.49 9.74 19.24
C GLU A 38 -1.33 10.50 18.59
N HIS A 39 -0.66 9.89 17.61
CA HIS A 39 0.49 10.50 16.94
C HIS A 39 0.10 11.55 15.89
N SER A 40 -0.99 11.32 15.14
CA SER A 40 -1.45 12.22 14.07
C SER A 40 -2.36 13.34 14.56
N GLY A 41 -3.06 13.13 15.68
CA GLY A 41 -4.16 13.99 16.13
C GLY A 41 -5.36 14.01 15.18
N VAL A 42 -5.47 13.04 14.26
CA VAL A 42 -6.59 12.89 13.32
C VAL A 42 -7.48 11.75 13.80
N THR A 43 -8.76 12.03 13.92
CA THR A 43 -9.82 11.12 14.38
C THR A 43 -10.88 10.94 13.29
N ASP A 44 -11.83 10.02 13.48
CA ASP A 44 -12.95 9.86 12.54
C ASP A 44 -13.80 11.13 12.41
N ALA A 45 -13.91 11.94 13.48
CA ALA A 45 -14.68 13.18 13.46
C ALA A 45 -14.09 14.21 12.48
N ASP A 46 -12.77 14.18 12.24
CA ASP A 46 -12.11 15.07 11.28
C ASP A 46 -12.42 14.73 9.81
N PHE A 47 -13.09 13.61 9.55
CA PHE A 47 -13.56 13.25 8.21
C PHE A 47 -14.92 13.85 7.87
N ASP A 48 -15.78 14.03 8.89
CA ASP A 48 -17.08 14.68 8.75
C ASP A 48 -16.96 16.21 8.83
N ASP A 49 -15.95 16.72 9.55
CA ASP A 49 -15.64 18.15 9.64
C ASP A 49 -14.82 18.62 8.43
N VAL A 50 -15.52 18.88 7.34
CA VAL A 50 -14.95 19.40 6.10
C VAL A 50 -14.82 20.92 6.12
N GLY A 51 -13.90 21.43 6.93
CA GLY A 51 -13.39 22.81 6.75
C GLY A 51 -12.94 23.00 5.30
N ASP A 52 -13.51 23.96 4.58
CA ASP A 52 -13.27 24.24 3.15
C ASP A 52 -13.54 23.05 2.18
N GLY A 53 -14.32 22.05 2.61
CA GLY A 53 -14.65 20.89 1.76
C GLY A 53 -13.57 19.81 1.68
N VAL A 54 -12.50 19.89 2.48
CA VAL A 54 -11.40 18.91 2.48
C VAL A 54 -11.26 18.29 3.88
N PRO A 55 -11.49 16.97 4.04
CA PRO A 55 -11.20 16.27 5.29
C PRO A 55 -9.77 16.52 5.75
N ARG A 56 -9.54 16.62 7.05
CA ARG A 56 -8.19 16.72 7.60
C ARG A 56 -7.39 15.47 7.20
N LYS A 57 -6.15 15.67 6.75
CA LYS A 57 -5.25 14.60 6.35
C LYS A 57 -3.93 14.74 7.04
N TRP A 58 -3.29 13.62 7.33
CA TRP A 58 -1.98 13.58 7.93
C TRP A 58 -1.15 12.45 7.34
N THR A 59 0.12 12.73 7.10
CA THR A 59 1.10 11.76 6.61
C THR A 59 2.43 11.98 7.32
N SER A 60 3.13 10.91 7.68
CA SER A 60 4.48 10.97 8.22
C SER A 60 5.40 10.07 7.40
N PRO A 61 6.21 10.68 6.50
CA PRO A 61 7.22 9.95 5.76
C PRO A 61 8.26 9.33 6.69
N ALA A 62 8.62 8.08 6.42
CA ALA A 62 9.46 7.25 7.31
C ALA A 62 8.88 7.05 8.73
N GLY A 63 7.58 7.28 8.92
CA GLY A 63 6.94 7.26 10.23
C GLY A 63 7.04 5.92 10.97
N VAL A 64 6.98 4.78 10.27
CA VAL A 64 7.15 3.45 10.90
C VAL A 64 8.56 3.30 11.48
N ALA A 65 9.58 3.81 10.78
CA ALA A 65 10.96 3.75 11.24
C ALA A 65 11.32 4.81 12.30
N GLN A 66 10.61 5.93 12.34
CA GLN A 66 10.93 7.03 13.27
C GLN A 66 10.11 7.01 14.56
N VAL A 67 8.92 6.41 14.55
CA VAL A 67 8.02 6.42 15.71
C VAL A 67 8.13 5.09 16.45
N PRO A 68 8.65 5.05 17.69
CA PRO A 68 8.93 3.81 18.42
C PRO A 68 7.74 2.85 18.51
N ALA A 69 6.52 3.39 18.64
CA ALA A 69 5.29 2.61 18.70
C ALA A 69 5.09 1.69 17.48
N PHE A 70 5.59 2.07 16.29
CA PHE A 70 5.40 1.34 15.05
C PHE A 70 6.62 0.54 14.58
N GLN A 71 7.80 0.77 15.16
CA GLN A 71 9.06 0.15 14.71
C GLN A 71 9.03 -1.39 14.73
N HIS A 72 8.23 -1.99 15.62
CA HIS A 72 8.05 -3.44 15.67
C HIS A 72 7.54 -4.03 14.35
N LEU A 73 6.77 -3.27 13.55
CA LEU A 73 6.27 -3.70 12.25
C LEU A 73 7.38 -3.91 11.22
N LEU A 74 8.56 -3.29 11.39
CA LEU A 74 9.69 -3.46 10.47
C LEU A 74 10.30 -4.86 10.54
N VAL A 75 10.09 -5.55 11.66
CA VAL A 75 10.67 -6.87 11.95
C VAL A 75 9.60 -7.92 12.27
N ASP A 76 8.32 -7.59 12.09
CA ASP A 76 7.22 -8.54 12.31
C ASP A 76 7.35 -9.73 11.35
N GLU A 77 7.46 -10.94 11.91
CA GLU A 77 7.72 -12.15 11.15
C GLU A 77 6.61 -12.47 10.13
N ARG A 78 5.37 -12.03 10.39
CA ARG A 78 4.25 -12.20 9.45
C ARG A 78 4.43 -11.32 8.23
N LEU A 79 4.87 -10.08 8.42
CA LEU A 79 5.14 -9.13 7.33
C LEU A 79 6.37 -9.55 6.52
N VAL A 80 7.44 -9.95 7.20
CA VAL A 80 8.65 -10.48 6.56
C VAL A 80 8.34 -11.77 5.80
N GLY A 81 7.56 -12.67 6.40
CA GLY A 81 7.10 -13.91 5.76
C GLY A 81 6.26 -13.64 4.53
N LEU A 82 5.31 -12.71 4.60
CA LEU A 82 4.49 -12.29 3.47
C LEU A 82 5.34 -11.70 2.32
N ALA A 83 6.27 -10.81 2.64
CA ALA A 83 7.18 -10.23 1.65
C ALA A 83 8.02 -11.32 0.96
N ARG A 84 8.55 -12.28 1.72
CA ARG A 84 9.37 -13.37 1.20
C ARG A 84 8.58 -14.41 0.39
N GLU A 85 7.33 -14.65 0.77
CA GLU A 85 6.44 -15.47 -0.06
C GLU A 85 6.30 -14.82 -1.44
N VAL A 86 5.89 -13.55 -1.47
CA VAL A 86 5.53 -12.82 -2.68
C VAL A 86 6.75 -12.56 -3.57
N LEU A 87 7.84 -12.03 -3.01
CA LEU A 87 8.99 -11.56 -3.78
C LEU A 87 10.09 -12.62 -3.93
N GLY A 88 10.25 -13.51 -2.95
CA GLY A 88 11.37 -14.45 -2.87
C GLY A 88 12.03 -14.49 -1.49
N PRO A 89 12.74 -15.58 -1.13
CA PRO A 89 13.39 -15.71 0.18
C PRO A 89 14.42 -14.61 0.47
N GLU A 90 15.06 -14.08 -0.57
CA GLU A 90 16.07 -13.01 -0.50
C GLU A 90 15.46 -11.60 -0.43
N ALA A 91 14.15 -11.46 -0.21
CA ALA A 91 13.53 -10.15 -0.11
C ALA A 91 14.11 -9.34 1.06
N VAL A 92 14.45 -8.09 0.79
CA VAL A 92 15.02 -7.13 1.74
C VAL A 92 14.13 -5.89 1.88
N TYR A 93 14.23 -5.23 3.03
CA TYR A 93 13.51 -4.00 3.31
C TYR A 93 14.25 -2.77 2.76
N LEU A 94 13.56 -1.93 1.99
CA LEU A 94 14.14 -0.75 1.31
C LEU A 94 14.00 0.57 2.07
N HIS A 95 13.75 0.53 3.40
CA HIS A 95 13.67 1.70 4.28
C HIS A 95 12.59 2.75 3.90
N HIS A 96 11.77 2.48 2.87
CA HIS A 96 10.64 3.31 2.48
C HIS A 96 9.38 2.82 3.18
N ASN A 97 8.86 3.63 4.09
CA ASN A 97 7.67 3.37 4.90
C ASN A 97 7.02 4.71 5.23
N ASP A 98 5.70 4.71 5.44
CA ASP A 98 4.96 5.93 5.74
C ASP A 98 3.79 5.59 6.68
N LEU A 99 3.39 6.55 7.51
CA LEU A 99 2.13 6.50 8.26
C LEU A 99 1.12 7.46 7.62
N HIS A 100 -0.14 7.05 7.50
CA HIS A 100 -1.20 7.83 6.87
C HIS A 100 -2.47 7.82 7.71
N ALA A 101 -3.06 9.00 7.95
CA ALA A 101 -4.39 9.17 8.51
C ALA A 101 -5.21 10.08 7.59
N GLY A 102 -6.34 9.57 7.10
CA GLY A 102 -7.23 10.31 6.18
C GLY A 102 -6.63 10.68 4.81
N TYR A 103 -5.50 10.07 4.44
CA TYR A 103 -4.80 10.40 3.22
C TYR A 103 -4.75 9.24 2.22
N SER A 104 -5.02 9.56 0.96
CA SER A 104 -4.58 8.78 -0.20
C SER A 104 -4.10 9.73 -1.28
N SER A 105 -3.03 9.36 -1.99
CA SER A 105 -2.49 10.14 -3.09
C SER A 105 -3.51 10.20 -4.25
N PRO A 106 -3.79 11.39 -4.80
CA PRO A 106 -4.76 11.53 -5.88
C PRO A 106 -4.22 11.08 -7.24
N GLY A 107 -5.07 10.46 -8.05
CA GLY A 107 -4.80 10.08 -9.42
C GLY A 107 -4.04 8.75 -9.56
N TRP A 108 -4.14 8.14 -10.75
CA TRP A 108 -3.43 6.90 -11.06
C TRP A 108 -1.93 7.15 -11.17
N HIS A 109 -1.10 6.37 -10.47
CA HIS A 109 0.35 6.47 -10.55
C HIS A 109 1.03 5.14 -10.21
N ARG A 110 2.34 5.10 -10.45
CA ARG A 110 3.26 4.07 -9.93
C ARG A 110 4.13 4.70 -8.85
N ASP A 111 4.50 3.89 -7.86
CA ASP A 111 5.33 4.32 -6.74
C ASP A 111 6.84 4.20 -7.03
N ASN A 112 7.22 3.67 -8.20
CA ASN A 112 8.60 3.63 -8.68
C ASN A 112 9.17 5.03 -8.88
N VAL A 113 10.48 5.17 -8.66
CA VAL A 113 11.22 6.41 -8.93
C VAL A 113 11.07 6.79 -10.40
N HIS A 114 11.27 5.82 -11.30
CA HIS A 114 10.95 5.98 -12.71
C HIS A 114 9.53 5.49 -13.00
N ARG A 115 8.65 6.43 -13.37
CA ARG A 115 7.21 6.16 -13.58
C ARG A 115 6.92 5.52 -14.94
N THR A 116 7.83 5.66 -15.88
CA THR A 116 7.75 4.99 -17.18
C THR A 116 8.11 3.52 -17.02
N PHE A 117 7.27 2.63 -17.53
CA PHE A 117 7.48 1.19 -17.39
C PHE A 117 8.74 0.74 -18.14
N GLY A 118 9.57 -0.10 -17.50
CA GLY A 118 10.77 -0.67 -18.13
C GLY A 118 11.84 0.36 -18.48
N GLN A 119 11.85 1.53 -17.84
CA GLN A 119 12.84 2.59 -18.05
C GLN A 119 13.43 3.03 -16.72
N GLY A 120 14.73 3.31 -16.72
CA GLY A 120 15.47 3.76 -15.54
C GLY A 120 16.51 2.74 -15.09
N GLU A 121 17.49 3.19 -14.31
CA GLU A 121 18.55 2.34 -13.76
C GLU A 121 18.01 1.27 -12.80
N ASP A 122 16.82 1.49 -12.24
CA ASP A 122 16.10 0.52 -11.42
C ASP A 122 15.51 -0.64 -12.24
N TRP A 123 15.36 -0.51 -13.55
CA TRP A 123 14.75 -1.55 -14.42
C TRP A 123 15.76 -2.43 -15.18
N ASP A 124 17.05 -2.35 -14.85
CA ASP A 124 18.04 -3.28 -15.43
C ASP A 124 17.90 -4.69 -14.84
N GLU A 125 17.05 -5.49 -15.47
CA GLU A 125 16.83 -6.89 -15.09
C GLU A 125 17.87 -7.87 -15.65
N SER A 126 18.96 -7.39 -16.27
CA SER A 126 19.99 -8.26 -16.88
C SER A 126 20.70 -9.16 -15.87
N THR A 127 20.75 -8.75 -14.60
CA THR A 127 21.40 -9.49 -13.52
C THR A 127 20.42 -10.01 -12.46
N THR A 128 19.35 -9.28 -12.16
CA THR A 128 18.37 -9.64 -11.14
C THR A 128 16.98 -9.12 -11.54
N PRO A 129 15.91 -9.94 -11.43
CA PRO A 129 14.55 -9.45 -11.71
C PRO A 129 14.17 -8.32 -10.77
N TYR A 130 13.64 -7.23 -11.32
CA TYR A 130 13.21 -6.08 -10.53
C TYR A 130 11.88 -6.39 -9.86
N ARG A 131 11.94 -6.63 -8.54
CA ARG A 131 10.78 -7.04 -7.75
C ARG A 131 10.71 -6.23 -6.48
N CYS A 132 9.71 -5.37 -6.39
CA CYS A 132 9.41 -4.58 -5.22
C CYS A 132 7.92 -4.78 -4.86
N ALA A 133 7.61 -4.78 -3.58
CA ALA A 133 6.25 -4.72 -3.08
C ALA A 133 6.17 -3.68 -1.96
N ARG A 134 5.05 -2.97 -1.90
CA ARG A 134 4.63 -2.21 -0.71
C ARG A 134 3.56 -3.01 0.00
N ILE A 135 3.66 -3.07 1.32
CA ILE A 135 2.64 -3.68 2.17
C ILE A 135 1.83 -2.54 2.80
N ALA A 136 0.53 -2.50 2.51
CA ALA A 136 -0.40 -1.59 3.15
C ALA A 136 -1.16 -2.34 4.26
N LEU A 137 -1.12 -1.81 5.48
CA LEU A 137 -1.91 -2.29 6.60
C LEU A 137 -3.13 -1.39 6.77
N TYR A 138 -4.31 -1.98 6.64
CA TYR A 138 -5.58 -1.28 6.89
C TYR A 138 -5.98 -1.50 8.35
N LEU A 139 -6.03 -0.41 9.11
CA LEU A 139 -6.36 -0.42 10.54
C LEU A 139 -7.84 -0.15 10.81
N GLN A 140 -8.64 -0.05 9.74
CA GLN A 140 -10.08 0.14 9.76
C GLN A 140 -10.69 -0.69 8.64
N THR A 141 -11.94 -1.10 8.84
CA THR A 141 -12.74 -1.75 7.81
C THR A 141 -13.24 -0.74 6.77
N HIS A 142 -13.67 -1.25 5.62
CA HIS A 142 -14.39 -0.45 4.63
C HIS A 142 -15.72 0.09 5.18
N ALA A 143 -16.39 -0.65 6.07
CA ALA A 143 -17.66 -0.21 6.64
C ALA A 143 -17.50 1.03 7.55
N GLU A 144 -16.38 1.14 8.24
CA GLU A 144 -16.08 2.29 9.11
C GLU A 144 -15.60 3.51 8.33
N SER A 145 -14.75 3.30 7.32
CA SER A 145 -14.04 4.40 6.64
C SER A 145 -14.63 4.81 5.28
N GLY A 146 -15.39 3.92 4.62
CA GLY A 146 -15.78 4.07 3.22
C GLY A 146 -14.62 4.09 2.22
N PHE A 147 -13.38 3.88 2.68
CA PHE A 147 -12.18 4.03 1.87
C PHE A 147 -12.01 2.89 0.86
N LYS A 148 -11.61 3.23 -0.37
CA LYS A 148 -11.32 2.29 -1.44
C LYS A 148 -9.97 2.60 -2.07
N PHE A 149 -9.13 1.59 -2.21
CA PHE A 149 -7.86 1.71 -2.93
C PHE A 149 -7.99 1.14 -4.35
N GLY A 150 -7.81 2.00 -5.36
CA GLY A 150 -7.90 1.61 -6.75
C GLY A 150 -6.61 0.91 -7.21
N LEU A 151 -6.73 -0.30 -7.72
CA LEU A 151 -5.64 -1.07 -8.31
C LEU A 151 -6.00 -1.53 -9.72
N ILE A 152 -5.03 -1.51 -10.63
CA ILE A 152 -5.18 -2.03 -11.99
C ILE A 152 -4.37 -3.32 -12.08
N PRO A 153 -5.02 -4.48 -12.33
CA PRO A 153 -4.30 -5.74 -12.44
C PRO A 153 -3.23 -5.74 -13.55
N ALA A 154 -2.04 -6.25 -13.24
CA ALA A 154 -0.90 -6.31 -14.16
C ALA A 154 -1.24 -7.03 -15.48
N ARG A 155 -1.98 -8.14 -15.41
CA ARG A 155 -2.50 -8.88 -16.58
C ARG A 155 -3.30 -8.02 -17.57
N ILE A 156 -3.89 -6.91 -17.12
CA ILE A 156 -4.65 -5.97 -17.96
C ILE A 156 -3.78 -4.78 -18.35
N ALA A 157 -2.92 -4.31 -17.45
CA ALA A 157 -2.02 -3.18 -17.69
C ALA A 157 -1.06 -3.42 -18.86
N ALA A 158 -0.56 -4.65 -19.04
CA ALA A 158 0.34 -5.01 -20.15
C ALA A 158 -0.33 -4.87 -21.53
N SER A 159 -1.65 -5.05 -21.62
CA SER A 159 -2.41 -4.86 -22.87
C SER A 159 -2.78 -3.41 -23.17
N LEU A 160 -2.65 -2.52 -22.18
CA LEU A 160 -3.02 -1.11 -22.30
C LEU A 160 -1.75 -0.27 -22.41
N ALA A 161 -1.20 -0.17 -23.64
CA ALA A 161 -0.13 0.77 -24.00
C ALA A 161 -0.41 2.24 -23.57
N TRP A 162 -1.66 2.54 -23.24
CA TRP A 162 -2.17 3.84 -22.80
C TRP A 162 -1.68 4.32 -21.43
N PHE A 163 -1.37 3.42 -20.49
CA PHE A 163 -1.07 3.84 -19.09
C PHE A 163 0.33 4.42 -18.88
N ALA A 164 1.26 4.19 -19.82
CA ALA A 164 2.64 4.65 -19.67
C ALA A 164 2.81 6.18 -19.80
N GLY A 165 1.84 6.92 -20.37
CA GLY A 165 2.01 8.34 -20.69
C GLY A 165 1.10 9.35 -19.95
N SER A 166 -0.04 8.94 -19.39
CA SER A 166 -1.15 9.89 -19.11
C SER A 166 -1.60 10.02 -17.66
N ALA A 167 -0.92 9.37 -16.71
CA ALA A 167 -1.29 9.35 -15.29
C ALA A 167 -1.40 10.75 -14.60
N LYS A 168 -0.98 11.84 -15.25
CA LYS A 168 -1.16 13.22 -14.73
C LYS A 168 -2.45 13.92 -15.15
N ARG A 169 -3.27 13.37 -16.05
CA ARG A 169 -4.51 14.04 -16.50
C ARG A 169 -5.60 13.03 -16.77
N LEU A 170 -6.44 12.77 -15.78
CA LEU A 170 -7.86 12.48 -15.98
C LEU A 170 -8.56 12.73 -14.65
N GLY A 171 -9.01 13.97 -14.47
CA GLY A 171 -10.14 14.24 -13.61
C GLY A 171 -11.38 13.65 -14.30
N SER A 172 -11.75 12.42 -13.95
CA SER A 172 -13.06 11.87 -14.30
C SER A 172 -13.40 10.68 -13.42
N ARG A 173 -14.41 10.94 -12.58
CA ARG A 173 -15.44 10.08 -11.96
C ARG A 173 -15.14 8.60 -11.70
N PRO A 174 -15.50 8.09 -10.50
CA PRO A 174 -15.27 6.69 -10.14
C PRO A 174 -16.07 5.77 -11.06
N PHE A 175 -15.38 4.89 -11.78
CA PHE A 175 -16.02 3.83 -12.53
C PHE A 175 -16.11 2.57 -11.66
N VAL A 176 -17.34 2.27 -11.30
CA VAL A 176 -18.03 0.98 -11.09
C VAL A 176 -17.31 -0.11 -10.28
N GLY A 177 -17.94 -0.44 -9.16
CA GLY A 177 -17.56 -1.55 -8.28
C GLY A 177 -17.83 -2.93 -8.85
N TRP A 178 -17.19 -3.88 -8.19
CA TRP A 178 -17.65 -5.26 -8.03
C TRP A 178 -17.84 -5.48 -6.52
#